data_AF-A0A6L3EKY2-F1
#
_entry.id   AF-A0A6L3EKY2-F1
#
_cell.length_a   1.000
_cell.length_b   1.000
_cell.length_c   1.000
_cell.angle_alpha   90.00
_cell.angle_beta   90.00
_cell.angle_gamma   90.00
#
_symmetry.space_group_name_H-M   'P 1'
#
loop_
_entity.id
_entity.type
_entity.pdbx_description
1 polymer ?
#
loop_
_entity_poly.entity_id
_entity_poly.type
_entity_poly.pdbx_seq_one_letter_code
_entity_poly.pdbx_strand_id
1 'polypeptide(L)'
;AEYLESEFTGQASDGQTRLLSGSHESGRPGIAGREPLGRRHLEQALRNIDDHFAFVGIQERFEESLLLMSDDLNWRVWPLHVARNLTPSRNNRTGESPDSDRAIRVAIEERNALDIALYRTVADRIARRIEDAGGDFANRLARFRRWNCRYQSFDSRRIQYSRRLGRLLGRVSGR
;
A
#
# COMPACT_ATOMS: atom_id res chain seq x y z
N ALA A 1 -22.09 7.30 -6.93
CA ALA A 1 -22.22 8.74 -6.63
C ALA A 1 -22.42 8.97 -5.13
N GLU A 2 -23.46 8.38 -4.52
CA GLU A 2 -23.82 8.55 -3.10
C GLU A 2 -22.66 8.40 -2.09
N TYR A 3 -21.76 7.42 -2.28
CA TYR A 3 -20.62 7.23 -1.37
C TYR A 3 -19.56 8.34 -1.42
N LEU A 4 -19.36 8.99 -2.57
CA LEU A 4 -18.42 10.11 -2.71
C LEU A 4 -18.96 11.42 -2.11
N GLU A 5 -20.29 11.50 -2.00
CA GLU A 5 -21.01 12.66 -1.48
C GLU A 5 -21.28 12.54 0.02
N SER A 6 -21.24 11.32 0.57
CA SER A 6 -21.70 11.06 1.93
C SER A 6 -20.74 11.48 3.05
N GLU A 7 -19.53 11.96 2.74
CA GLU A 7 -18.48 12.38 3.69
C GLU A 7 -18.30 11.45 4.91
N PHE A 8 -18.61 10.16 4.75
CA PHE A 8 -18.73 9.22 5.86
C PHE A 8 -17.42 9.05 6.63
N THR A 9 -16.29 9.26 5.95
CA THR A 9 -14.96 9.25 6.56
C THR A 9 -14.13 10.42 6.03
N GLY A 10 -13.42 11.14 6.92
CA GLY A 10 -12.46 12.18 6.53
C GLY A 10 -11.24 11.65 5.77
N GLN A 11 -11.17 10.33 5.53
CA GLN A 11 -10.13 9.63 4.77
C GLN A 11 -10.51 9.40 3.31
N ALA A 12 -11.78 9.57 2.93
CA ALA A 12 -12.22 9.41 1.54
C ALA A 12 -11.76 10.55 0.60
N SER A 13 -11.28 11.65 1.20
CA SER A 13 -10.80 12.85 0.52
C SER A 13 -9.44 13.23 1.13
N ASP A 14 -8.39 13.15 0.32
CA ASP A 14 -6.99 13.43 0.68
C ASP A 14 -6.55 12.73 1.97
N GLY A 15 -6.97 11.48 2.14
CA GLY A 15 -6.80 10.71 3.37
C GLY A 15 -5.34 10.43 3.73
N GLN A 16 -4.48 10.15 2.75
CA GLN A 16 -3.06 9.90 3.01
C GLN A 16 -2.35 11.16 3.48
N THR A 17 -2.59 12.28 2.79
CA THR A 17 -2.07 13.61 3.14
C THR A 17 -2.52 14.01 4.52
N ARG A 18 -3.80 13.76 4.86
CA ARG A 18 -4.33 14.03 6.19
C ARG A 18 -3.57 13.29 7.29
N LEU A 19 -3.40 11.99 7.11
CA LEU A 19 -2.71 11.13 8.09
C LEU A 19 -1.23 11.53 8.22
N LEU A 20 -0.54 11.72 7.11
CA LEU A 20 0.89 11.99 7.09
C LEU A 20 1.24 13.41 7.53
N SER A 21 0.36 14.38 7.33
CA SER A 21 0.53 15.75 7.85
C SER A 21 0.29 15.86 9.35
N GLY A 22 -0.26 14.82 10.00
CA GLY A 22 -0.68 14.87 11.40
C GLY A 22 -1.92 15.74 11.61
N SER A 23 -2.74 15.96 10.58
CA SER A 23 -4.00 16.71 10.71
C SER A 23 -5.04 15.84 11.41
N HIS A 24 -5.23 16.10 12.70
CA HIS A 24 -6.15 15.38 13.56
C HIS A 24 -7.35 16.23 13.99
N GLU A 25 -8.44 15.58 14.36
CA GLU A 25 -9.56 16.24 15.00
C GLU A 25 -9.10 16.88 16.32
N SER A 26 -9.48 18.14 16.56
CA SER A 26 -9.11 18.89 17.76
C SER A 26 -9.47 18.12 19.03
N GLY A 27 -8.47 17.86 19.88
CA GLY A 27 -8.63 17.11 21.13
C GLY A 27 -8.70 15.58 20.96
N ARG A 28 -8.53 15.05 19.74
CA ARG A 28 -8.53 13.60 19.46
C ARG A 28 -7.35 13.20 18.55
N PRO A 29 -6.13 13.10 19.09
CA PRO A 29 -4.98 12.60 18.35
C PRO A 29 -5.27 11.23 17.72
N GLY A 30 -4.82 11.02 16.48
CA GLY A 30 -5.02 9.77 15.75
C GLY A 30 -6.35 9.65 15.01
N ILE A 31 -7.34 10.52 15.27
CA ILE A 31 -8.54 10.62 14.44
C ILE A 31 -8.29 11.66 13.36
N ALA A 32 -8.43 11.25 12.10
CA ALA A 32 -8.33 12.14 10.95
C ALA A 32 -9.31 13.33 11.10
N GLY A 33 -8.79 14.56 11.08
CA GLY A 33 -9.63 15.76 11.12
C GLY A 33 -10.61 15.82 9.95
N ARG A 34 -11.65 16.66 10.05
CA ARG A 34 -12.58 16.93 8.94
C ARG A 34 -12.33 18.28 8.27
N GLU A 35 -11.34 19.02 8.77
CA GLU A 35 -11.03 20.35 8.24
C GLU A 35 -10.54 20.27 6.79
N PRO A 36 -10.89 21.27 5.95
CA PRO A 36 -10.38 21.35 4.59
C PRO A 36 -8.84 21.32 4.57
N LEU A 37 -8.29 20.41 3.78
CA LEU A 37 -6.85 20.38 3.53
C LEU A 37 -6.49 21.38 2.45
N GLY A 38 -5.19 21.60 2.32
CA GLY A 38 -4.61 22.54 1.38
C GLY A 38 -3.12 22.34 1.31
N ARG A 39 -2.45 23.14 0.49
CA ARG A 39 -1.02 23.00 0.18
C ARG A 39 -0.11 22.88 1.42
N ARG A 40 -0.39 23.63 2.49
CA ARG A 40 0.38 23.54 3.76
C ARG A 40 0.43 22.12 4.34
N HIS A 41 -0.64 21.34 4.16
CA HIS A 41 -0.74 19.97 4.66
C HIS A 41 0.05 19.00 3.80
N LEU A 42 0.03 19.17 2.46
CA LEU A 42 0.90 18.39 1.57
C LEU A 42 2.38 18.63 1.90
N GLU A 43 2.76 19.89 2.08
CA GLU A 43 4.13 20.24 2.45
C GLU A 43 4.51 19.69 3.84
N GLN A 44 3.59 19.71 4.80
CA GLN A 44 3.81 19.10 6.11
C GLN A 44 3.92 17.58 6.03
N ALA A 45 3.10 16.92 5.22
CA ALA A 45 3.17 15.47 5.00
C ALA A 45 4.53 15.08 4.41
N LEU A 46 5.00 15.82 3.40
CA LEU A 46 6.33 15.60 2.80
C LEU A 46 7.46 15.85 3.80
N ARG A 47 7.39 16.93 4.59
CA ARG A 47 8.36 17.17 5.68
C ARG A 47 8.37 16.04 6.70
N ASN A 48 7.20 15.59 7.15
CA ASN A 48 7.10 14.49 8.10
C ASN A 48 7.70 13.21 7.52
N ILE A 49 7.45 12.90 6.24
CA ILE A 49 8.10 11.78 5.54
C ILE A 49 9.61 11.89 5.62
N ASP A 50 10.16 13.06 5.35
CA ASP A 50 11.62 13.29 5.30
C ASP A 50 12.25 13.27 6.71
N ASP A 51 11.58 13.82 7.71
CA ASP A 51 12.14 14.05 9.04
C ASP A 51 11.88 12.91 10.04
N HIS A 52 10.84 12.09 9.81
CA HIS A 52 10.33 11.15 10.82
C HIS A 52 10.17 9.71 10.36
N PHE A 53 10.18 9.44 9.04
CA PHE A 53 10.06 8.08 8.52
C PHE A 53 11.41 7.56 8.04
N ALA A 54 11.81 6.39 8.52
CA ALA A 54 13.01 5.73 8.02
C ALA A 54 12.87 5.32 6.54
N PHE A 55 11.65 5.01 6.09
CA PHE A 55 11.35 4.65 4.72
C PHE A 55 9.85 4.82 4.41
N VAL A 56 9.52 5.19 3.17
CA VAL A 56 8.15 5.18 2.63
C VAL A 56 8.13 4.48 1.27
N GLY A 57 7.25 3.49 1.14
CA GLY A 57 7.07 2.68 -0.07
C GLY A 57 5.69 2.84 -0.69
N ILE A 58 5.51 2.29 -1.89
CA ILE A 58 4.20 2.24 -2.59
C ILE A 58 3.79 0.80 -2.92
N GLN A 59 2.49 0.55 -2.97
CA GLN A 59 1.94 -0.78 -3.16
C GLN A 59 2.17 -1.31 -4.59
N GLU A 60 2.13 -0.43 -5.59
CA GLU A 60 2.37 -0.73 -7.00
C GLU A 60 3.79 -1.24 -7.26
N ARG A 61 4.71 -0.92 -6.36
CA ARG A 61 6.12 -1.34 -6.39
C ARG A 61 6.53 -1.94 -5.04
N PHE A 62 5.66 -2.80 -4.51
CA PHE A 62 5.81 -3.34 -3.15
C PHE A 62 7.12 -4.08 -2.95
N GLU A 63 7.50 -4.96 -3.89
CA GLU A 63 8.73 -5.77 -3.75
C GLU A 63 9.98 -4.92 -3.87
N GLU A 64 9.98 -3.94 -4.78
CA GLU A 64 11.05 -2.96 -4.91
C GLU A 64 11.17 -2.12 -3.65
N SER A 65 10.05 -1.62 -3.12
CA SER A 65 9.99 -0.83 -1.90
C SER A 65 10.50 -1.63 -0.69
N LEU A 66 10.11 -2.89 -0.59
CA LEU A 66 10.51 -3.78 0.49
C LEU A 66 12.02 -4.06 0.47
N LEU A 67 12.62 -4.22 -0.71
CA LEU A 67 14.07 -4.38 -0.82
C LEU A 67 14.83 -3.11 -0.48
N LEU A 68 14.40 -1.94 -0.97
CA LEU A 68 15.02 -0.67 -0.60
C LEU A 68 14.93 -0.42 0.91
N MET A 69 13.77 -0.67 1.51
CA MET A 69 13.60 -0.58 2.96
C MET A 69 14.52 -1.53 3.72
N SER A 70 14.71 -2.75 3.21
CA SER A 70 15.61 -3.72 3.83
C SER A 70 17.07 -3.26 3.82
N ASP A 71 17.48 -2.53 2.78
CA ASP A 71 18.81 -1.93 2.73
C ASP A 71 18.94 -0.79 3.74
N ASP A 72 17.98 0.14 3.76
CA ASP A 72 17.98 1.30 4.67
C ASP A 72 18.05 0.87 6.14
N LEU A 73 17.32 -0.20 6.48
CA LEU A 73 17.26 -0.75 7.82
C LEU A 73 18.33 -1.83 8.08
N ASN A 74 19.24 -2.08 7.14
CA ASN A 74 20.33 -3.05 7.24
C ASN A 74 19.89 -4.46 7.65
N TRP A 75 18.83 -4.97 7.04
CA TRP A 75 18.33 -6.30 7.34
C TRP A 75 19.30 -7.38 6.88
N ARG A 76 19.68 -8.26 7.81
CA ARG A 76 20.59 -9.39 7.52
C ARG A 76 19.92 -10.53 6.75
N VAL A 77 18.59 -10.57 6.77
CA VAL A 77 17.79 -11.65 6.18
C VAL A 77 16.82 -11.10 5.15
N TRP A 78 16.55 -11.89 4.12
CA TRP A 78 15.65 -11.49 3.04
C TRP A 78 14.20 -11.36 3.54
N PRO A 79 13.50 -10.28 3.15
CA PRO A 79 12.13 -10.02 3.61
C PRO A 79 11.08 -10.80 2.82
N LEU A 80 11.14 -12.13 2.91
CA LEU A 80 10.20 -13.00 2.18
C LEU A 80 8.78 -12.81 2.73
N HIS A 81 7.79 -12.78 1.84
CA HIS A 81 6.40 -12.49 2.16
C HIS A 81 5.43 -13.38 1.37
N VAL A 82 4.17 -13.43 1.84
CA VAL A 82 3.08 -14.13 1.16
C VAL A 82 2.02 -13.12 0.78
N ALA A 83 1.70 -13.05 -0.50
CA ALA A 83 0.64 -12.19 -1.00
C ALA A 83 -0.72 -12.61 -0.41
N ARG A 84 -1.43 -11.65 0.18
CA ARG A 84 -2.80 -11.81 0.71
C ARG A 84 -3.63 -10.62 0.27
N ASN A 85 -4.95 -10.82 0.17
CA ASN A 85 -5.90 -9.78 -0.22
C ASN A 85 -5.56 -9.09 -1.55
N LEU A 86 -5.07 -9.88 -2.52
CA LEU A 86 -4.84 -9.37 -3.86
C LEU A 86 -6.18 -8.98 -4.48
N THR A 87 -6.34 -7.71 -4.81
CA THR A 87 -7.44 -7.29 -5.68
C THR A 87 -7.24 -7.99 -7.03
N PRO A 88 -8.24 -8.71 -7.57
CA PRO A 88 -8.15 -9.24 -8.91
C PRO A 88 -7.78 -8.10 -9.85
N SER A 89 -6.83 -8.33 -10.76
CA SER A 89 -6.49 -7.37 -11.81
C SER A 89 -7.80 -6.87 -12.44
N ARG A 90 -7.90 -5.56 -12.70
CA ARG A 90 -9.09 -4.92 -13.27
C ARG A 90 -9.58 -5.61 -14.56
N ASN A 91 -8.68 -6.32 -15.25
CA ASN A 91 -8.97 -7.13 -16.43
C ASN A 91 -9.83 -8.39 -16.15
N ASN A 92 -9.96 -8.82 -14.89
CA ASN A 92 -10.83 -9.93 -14.48
C ASN A 92 -12.23 -9.47 -14.02
N ARG A 93 -12.53 -8.16 -14.06
CA ARG A 93 -13.90 -7.67 -13.94
C ARG A 93 -14.57 -7.79 -15.31
N THR A 94 -15.03 -8.99 -15.63
CA THR A 94 -15.90 -9.24 -16.78
C THR A 94 -17.21 -8.46 -16.59
N GLY A 95 -17.31 -7.24 -17.14
CA GLY A 95 -18.59 -6.54 -17.27
C GLY A 95 -18.60 -5.02 -17.25
N GLU A 96 -17.55 -4.34 -16.77
CA GLU A 96 -17.57 -2.87 -16.65
C GLU A 96 -16.73 -2.22 -17.77
N SER A 97 -17.39 -1.51 -18.68
CA SER A 97 -16.72 -0.74 -19.74
C SER A 97 -15.79 0.32 -19.12
N PRO A 98 -14.55 0.50 -19.62
CA PRO A 98 -13.62 1.53 -19.14
C PRO A 98 -14.17 2.96 -19.20
N ASP A 99 -15.16 3.22 -20.07
CA ASP A 99 -15.76 4.54 -20.33
C ASP A 99 -16.90 4.92 -19.39
N SER A 100 -17.50 3.97 -18.66
CA SER A 100 -18.76 4.19 -17.93
C SER A 100 -18.67 5.24 -16.82
N ASP A 101 -17.47 5.62 -16.37
CA ASP A 101 -17.28 6.38 -15.13
C ASP A 101 -16.22 7.48 -15.24
N ARG A 102 -16.01 8.07 -16.44
CA ARG A 102 -15.08 9.21 -16.59
C ARG A 102 -15.43 10.34 -15.62
N ALA A 103 -16.71 10.68 -15.46
CA ALA A 103 -17.17 11.71 -14.53
C ALA A 103 -16.87 11.33 -13.06
N ILE A 104 -17.07 10.07 -12.69
CA ILE A 104 -16.75 9.59 -11.34
C ILE A 104 -15.24 9.63 -11.10
N ARG A 105 -14.43 9.24 -12.08
CA ARG A 105 -12.97 9.31 -11.99
C ARG A 105 -12.48 10.73 -11.78
N VAL A 106 -12.97 11.69 -12.57
CA VAL A 106 -12.64 13.12 -12.40
C VAL A 106 -13.04 13.58 -11.00
N ALA A 107 -14.24 13.25 -10.53
CA ALA A 107 -14.70 13.62 -9.19
C ALA A 107 -13.86 13.00 -8.05
N ILE A 108 -13.29 11.81 -8.25
CA ILE A 108 -12.36 11.18 -7.30
C ILE A 108 -11.01 11.89 -7.34
N GLU A 109 -10.48 12.18 -8.53
CA GLU A 109 -9.19 12.85 -8.72
C GLU A 109 -9.21 14.27 -8.13
N GLU A 110 -10.31 15.01 -8.31
CA GLU A 110 -10.50 16.34 -7.72
C GLU A 110 -10.53 16.30 -6.18
N ARG A 111 -11.24 15.33 -5.60
CA ARG A 111 -11.31 15.14 -4.13
C ARG A 111 -10.01 14.62 -3.53
N ASN A 112 -9.11 14.07 -4.33
CA ASN A 112 -7.85 13.46 -3.87
C ASN A 112 -6.63 14.14 -4.51
N ALA A 113 -6.75 15.42 -4.85
CA ALA A 113 -5.71 16.15 -5.56
C ALA A 113 -4.40 16.23 -4.77
N LEU A 114 -4.46 16.35 -3.43
CA LEU A 114 -3.26 16.38 -2.59
C LEU A 114 -2.67 14.98 -2.44
N ASP A 115 -3.50 13.95 -2.29
CA ASP A 115 -3.03 12.56 -2.26
C ASP A 115 -2.36 12.16 -3.58
N ILE A 116 -2.89 12.59 -4.72
CA ILE A 116 -2.26 12.38 -6.03
C ILE A 116 -0.91 13.08 -6.10
N ALA A 117 -0.80 14.32 -5.62
CA ALA A 117 0.46 15.06 -5.62
C ALA A 117 1.51 14.41 -4.69
N LEU A 118 1.08 13.98 -3.50
CA LEU A 118 1.89 13.25 -2.54
C LEU A 118 2.39 11.93 -3.14
N TYR A 119 1.47 11.13 -3.68
CA TYR A 119 1.77 9.84 -4.31
C TYR A 119 2.78 9.99 -5.44
N ARG A 120 2.57 10.93 -6.37
CA ARG A 120 3.51 11.19 -7.47
C ARG A 120 4.91 11.52 -6.95
N THR A 121 4.98 12.39 -5.93
CA THR A 121 6.25 12.77 -5.32
C THR A 121 6.99 11.57 -4.73
N VAL A 122 6.29 10.70 -3.99
CA VAL A 122 6.87 9.49 -3.41
C VAL A 122 7.24 8.47 -4.48
N ALA A 123 6.39 8.27 -5.49
CA ALA A 123 6.65 7.35 -6.60
C ALA A 123 7.90 7.76 -7.39
N ASP A 124 8.08 9.05 -7.67
CA ASP A 124 9.27 9.58 -8.35
C ASP A 124 10.54 9.39 -7.51
N ARG A 125 10.45 9.53 -6.17
CA ARG A 125 11.57 9.25 -5.26
C ARG A 125 11.99 7.79 -5.32
N ILE A 126 11.03 6.86 -5.31
CA ILE A 126 11.30 5.42 -5.43
C ILE A 126 11.90 5.09 -6.81
N ALA A 127 11.37 5.69 -7.89
CA ALA A 127 11.92 5.54 -9.23
C ALA A 127 13.40 5.94 -9.28
N ARG A 128 13.73 7.14 -8.80
CA ARG A 128 15.12 7.64 -8.72
C ARG A 128 16.02 6.72 -7.88
N ARG A 129 15.58 6.29 -6.71
CA ARG A 129 16.37 5.37 -5.87
C ARG A 129 16.72 4.06 -6.58
N ILE A 130 15.84 3.56 -7.43
CA ILE A 130 16.07 2.32 -8.19
C ILE A 130 17.00 2.56 -9.36
N GLU A 131 16.88 3.71 -10.01
CA GLU A 131 17.83 4.15 -11.04
C GLU A 131 19.23 4.33 -10.45
N ASP A 132 19.35 5.02 -9.30
CA ASP A 132 20.61 5.26 -8.59
C ASP A 132 21.28 3.96 -8.11
N ALA A 133 20.49 2.97 -7.68
CA ALA A 133 20.99 1.65 -7.30
C ALA A 133 21.46 0.80 -8.50
N GLY A 134 21.05 1.16 -9.72
CA GLY A 134 21.58 0.62 -10.98
C GLY A 134 21.33 -0.88 -11.20
N GLY A 135 22.20 -1.48 -12.02
CA GLY A 135 22.05 -2.87 -12.48
C GLY A 135 22.15 -3.94 -11.38
N ASP A 136 22.81 -3.64 -10.26
CA ASP A 136 22.89 -4.56 -9.12
C ASP A 136 21.51 -4.76 -8.48
N PHE A 137 20.72 -3.69 -8.37
CA PHE A 137 19.38 -3.74 -7.81
C PHE A 137 18.47 -4.68 -8.60
N ALA A 138 18.50 -4.60 -9.94
CA ALA A 138 17.68 -5.46 -10.80
C ALA A 138 18.02 -6.95 -10.62
N ASN A 139 19.31 -7.28 -10.52
CA ASN A 139 19.77 -8.65 -10.27
C ASN A 139 19.34 -9.14 -8.88
N ARG A 140 19.46 -8.29 -7.87
CA ARG A 140 19.04 -8.60 -6.50
C ARG A 140 17.54 -8.78 -6.39
N LEU A 141 16.75 -7.96 -7.07
CA LEU A 141 15.29 -8.09 -7.17
C LEU A 141 14.86 -9.38 -7.88
N ALA A 142 15.52 -9.75 -8.97
CA ALA A 142 15.26 -11.03 -9.65
C ALA A 142 15.56 -12.23 -8.74
N ARG A 143 16.64 -12.15 -7.97
CA ARG A 143 16.99 -13.16 -6.95
C ARG A 143 15.94 -13.20 -5.84
N PHE A 144 15.53 -12.05 -5.31
CA PHE A 144 14.48 -11.93 -4.31
C PHE A 144 13.19 -12.63 -4.74
N ARG A 145 12.66 -12.27 -5.92
CA ARG A 145 11.43 -12.82 -6.49
C ARG A 145 11.49 -14.34 -6.58
N ARG A 146 12.65 -14.88 -6.98
CA ARG A 146 12.86 -16.34 -7.06
C ARG A 146 12.80 -17.02 -5.69
N TRP A 147 13.42 -16.43 -4.67
CA TRP A 147 13.33 -16.96 -3.30
C TRP A 147 11.92 -16.82 -2.73
N ASN A 148 11.27 -15.68 -2.98
CA ASN A 148 9.92 -15.39 -2.51
C ASN A 148 8.90 -16.37 -3.10
N CYS A 149 8.99 -16.66 -4.40
CA CYS A 149 8.13 -17.66 -5.06
C CYS A 149 8.21 -19.06 -4.41
N ARG A 150 9.43 -19.49 -4.04
CA ARG A 150 9.63 -20.76 -3.31
C ARG A 150 9.01 -20.71 -1.91
N TYR A 151 9.21 -19.61 -1.20
CA TYR A 151 8.66 -19.40 0.13
C TYR A 151 7.12 -19.40 0.13
N GLN A 152 6.50 -18.70 -0.82
CA GLN A 152 5.04 -18.67 -1.00
C GLN A 152 4.46 -20.06 -1.28
N SER A 153 5.14 -20.85 -2.13
CA SER A 153 4.73 -22.23 -2.44
C SER A 153 4.77 -23.12 -1.20
N PHE A 154 5.78 -22.95 -0.35
CA PHE A 154 5.92 -23.69 0.91
C PHE A 154 4.85 -23.29 1.92
N ASP A 155 4.63 -21.98 2.15
CA ASP A 155 3.63 -21.52 3.12
C ASP A 155 2.20 -21.88 2.70
N SER A 156 1.88 -21.77 1.40
CA SER A 156 0.58 -22.19 0.85
C SER A 156 0.27 -23.66 1.15
N ARG A 157 1.27 -24.54 1.00
CA ARG A 157 1.14 -25.96 1.36
C ARG A 157 0.94 -26.12 2.86
N ARG A 158 1.73 -25.43 3.68
CA ARG A 158 1.62 -25.50 5.15
C ARG A 158 0.25 -25.06 5.66
N ILE A 159 -0.31 -23.98 5.13
CA ILE A 159 -1.66 -23.49 5.43
C ILE A 159 -2.72 -24.52 4.99
N GLN A 160 -2.56 -25.16 3.83
CA GLN A 160 -3.47 -26.23 3.40
C GLN A 160 -3.43 -27.43 4.35
N TYR A 161 -2.24 -27.84 4.80
CA TYR A 161 -2.08 -28.94 5.76
C TYR A 161 -2.69 -28.61 7.13
N SER A 162 -2.44 -27.43 7.69
CA SER A 162 -3.01 -27.03 8.99
C SER A 162 -4.54 -26.93 8.95
N ARG A 163 -5.11 -26.43 7.85
CA ARG A 163 -6.57 -26.41 7.62
C ARG A 163 -7.19 -27.80 7.45
N ARG A 164 -6.43 -28.80 6.98
CA ARG A 164 -6.89 -30.20 6.89
C ARG A 164 -6.82 -30.90 8.25
N LEU A 165 -5.72 -30.71 8.98
CA LEU A 165 -5.56 -31.22 10.34
C LEU A 165 -6.58 -30.62 11.31
N GLY A 166 -6.84 -29.32 11.26
CA GLY A 166 -7.88 -28.68 12.07
C GLY A 166 -9.29 -29.22 11.76
N ARG A 167 -9.59 -29.56 10.50
CA ARG A 167 -10.85 -30.21 10.11
C ARG A 167 -10.94 -31.68 10.55
N LEU A 168 -9.83 -32.40 10.58
CA LEU A 168 -9.77 -33.78 11.08
C LEU A 168 -9.90 -33.82 12.61
N LEU A 169 -9.16 -32.97 13.33
CA LEU A 169 -9.21 -32.88 14.79
C LEU A 169 -10.56 -32.33 15.28
N GLY A 170 -11.15 -31.37 14.57
CA GLY A 170 -12.50 -30.87 14.85
C GLY A 170 -13.61 -31.92 14.63
N ARG A 171 -13.38 -32.95 13.79
CA ARG A 171 -14.30 -34.09 13.62
C ARG A 171 -14.12 -35.17 14.69
N VAL A 172 -12.95 -35.28 15.32
CA VAL A 172 -12.66 -36.26 16.37
C VAL A 172 -13.10 -35.76 17.75
N SER A 173 -13.15 -34.45 17.97
CA SER A 173 -13.56 -33.82 19.24
C SER A 173 -15.08 -33.61 19.40
N GLY A 174 -15.90 -34.11 18.46
CA GLY A 174 -17.37 -34.04 18.51
C GLY A 174 -18.01 -35.40 18.81
N ARG A 175 -17.71 -35.98 19.98
CA ARG A 175 -18.46 -37.08 20.59
C ARG A 175 -18.88 -36.70 22.00
#